data_AF-A0A031HPV3-F1
#
_entry.id   AF-A0A031HPV3-F1
#
_cell.length_a   1.000
_cell.length_b   1.000
_cell.length_c   1.000
_cell.angle_alpha   90.00
_cell.angle_beta   90.00
_cell.angle_gamma   90.00
#
_symmetry.space_group_name_H-M   'P 1'
#
loop_
_entity.id
_entity.type
_entity.pdbx_description
1 polymer ?
#
loop_
_entity_poly.entity_id
_entity_poly.type
_entity_poly.pdbx_seq_one_letter_code
_entity_poly.pdbx_strand_id
1 'polypeptide(L)'
;MNKAPRGRLDDAIVRHWVALTLAVWLGVTIWYVWSDWNLVRWLSLGDTDDNMRLMQVRAWLGGQGWYDLRNYRLNPPQGFDIHWSRIVDLPIAGLILFFRLFTSNAWAERLACGIAPLLPLSIAMLGVAATVRRLIDPRAWPLALVFLLGTSATMLMFLPERIDHHGWQLAMLSLTVAGLCDGKGVRGGLMVGLASAVSLAIGLEMLPYCAMAGAILALRWVWDRSEAPRLQAYALSLGGGSAIGFAAFASYANYAMRCDALTPVWLAVMVAAGALLFLLAWVNPQARAIRAGLAVLAGAAIAAGFVHFFPQCLGRPEGVSPELQKNWLDNVREAKPIYKHPFRLGFPIAALPIVGVFGVILGAWRARRSPALIGWSAVALFVTFACLMLLWQVRAGPAAQLLAVPGATLLGWIVLPWLLNHRLLAVRVVGTVAAFLIVSGLFAGLIIKYLPVDRPNAYTKRVNRSTGSCVRYTVLKALDRYPAQTIFTFVDLGPRLITVTHHDAIAGPYHRNGAAILDVQHAFGGSADQAHAIIRRHGATMLLLCPNHSESTNYRARDPGGFYDQLAHGEVPAWLTPLPLPKDSPLRLFRVDAGIAEQR
;
A
#
# COMPACT_ATOMS: atom_id res chain seq x y z
N MET A 1 21.74 40.60 -1.95
CA MET A 1 21.87 39.77 -0.74
C MET A 1 23.30 39.23 -0.68
N ASN A 2 24.08 39.73 0.27
CA ASN A 2 25.46 39.30 0.51
C ASN A 2 25.49 37.79 0.78
N LYS A 3 26.14 37.01 -0.10
CA LYS A 3 26.45 35.60 0.18
C LYS A 3 27.55 35.57 1.23
N ALA A 4 27.18 35.24 2.47
CA ALA A 4 28.15 34.82 3.48
C ALA A 4 29.04 33.70 2.91
N PRO A 5 30.33 33.61 3.32
CA PRO A 5 31.23 32.57 2.82
C PRO A 5 30.65 31.19 3.14
N ARG A 6 30.53 30.33 2.12
CA ARG A 6 30.00 28.98 2.27
C ARG A 6 30.91 28.20 3.23
N GLY A 7 30.39 27.79 4.38
CA GLY A 7 31.11 26.89 5.27
C GLY A 7 31.36 25.54 4.56
N ARG A 8 32.47 24.87 4.85
CA ARG A 8 32.81 23.56 4.24
C ARG A 8 31.66 22.54 4.35
N LEU A 9 30.88 22.61 5.43
CA LEU A 9 29.72 21.76 5.68
C LEU A 9 28.55 22.03 4.71
N ASP A 10 28.25 23.30 4.45
CA ASP A 10 27.18 23.68 3.51
C ASP A 10 27.46 23.16 2.10
N ASP A 11 28.71 23.29 1.66
CA ASP A 11 29.14 22.78 0.36
C ASP A 11 29.03 21.25 0.29
N ALA A 12 29.39 20.55 1.37
CA ALA A 12 29.25 19.10 1.45
C ALA A 12 27.78 18.65 1.39
N ILE A 13 26.88 19.28 2.15
CA ILE A 13 25.43 19.00 2.17
C ILE A 13 24.81 19.20 0.78
N VAL A 14 25.28 20.21 0.04
CA VAL A 14 24.77 20.49 -1.30
C VAL A 14 25.31 19.49 -2.33
N ARG A 15 26.62 19.22 -2.32
CA ARG A 15 27.30 18.39 -3.32
C ARG A 15 27.01 16.90 -3.14
N HIS A 16 27.08 16.39 -1.91
CA HIS A 16 27.00 14.95 -1.61
C HIS A 16 25.61 14.50 -1.12
N TRP A 17 24.56 15.25 -1.44
CA TRP A 17 23.21 15.00 -0.92
C TRP A 17 22.68 13.58 -1.18
N VAL A 18 23.01 12.95 -2.31
CA VAL A 18 22.63 11.56 -2.61
C VAL A 18 23.27 10.61 -1.60
N ALA A 19 24.60 10.67 -1.47
CA ALA A 19 25.34 9.82 -0.54
C ALA A 19 24.90 10.07 0.92
N LEU A 20 24.67 11.32 1.29
CA LEU A 20 24.20 11.66 2.63
C LEU A 20 22.75 11.22 2.88
N THR A 21 21.87 11.31 1.88
CA THR A 21 20.49 10.77 1.96
C THR A 21 20.52 9.26 2.12
N LEU A 22 21.41 8.57 1.40
CA LEU A 22 21.61 7.12 1.54
C LEU A 22 22.24 6.75 2.89
N ALA A 23 23.11 7.59 3.45
CA ALA A 23 23.64 7.39 4.80
C ALA A 23 22.54 7.56 5.87
N VAL A 24 21.65 8.55 5.71
CA VAL A 24 20.46 8.71 6.56
C VAL A 24 19.54 7.50 6.42
N TRP A 25 19.27 7.06 5.19
CA TRP A 25 18.51 5.84 4.93
C TRP A 25 19.11 4.63 5.64
N LEU A 26 20.41 4.39 5.50
CA LEU A 26 21.10 3.29 6.17
C LEU A 26 20.97 3.38 7.69
N GLY A 27 21.12 4.58 8.26
CA GLY A 27 20.88 4.81 9.70
C GLY A 27 19.45 4.47 10.12
N VAL A 28 18.45 4.87 9.33
CA VAL A 28 17.03 4.54 9.56
C VAL A 28 16.78 3.04 9.42
N THR A 29 17.38 2.40 8.42
CA THR A 29 17.30 0.95 8.20
C THR A 29 17.85 0.19 9.41
N ILE A 30 19.04 0.54 9.88
CA ILE A 30 19.65 -0.07 11.07
C ILE A 30 18.75 0.14 12.29
N TRP A 31 18.25 1.38 12.48
CA TRP A 31 17.35 1.71 13.57
C TRP A 31 16.06 0.89 13.53
N TYR A 32 15.36 0.80 12.39
CA TYR A 32 14.12 0.03 12.25
C TYR A 32 14.33 -1.47 12.48
N VAL A 33 15.37 -2.06 11.87
CA VAL A 33 15.66 -3.48 12.08
C VAL A 33 15.99 -3.75 13.55
N TRP A 34 16.68 -2.84 14.23
CA TRP A 34 16.99 -2.96 15.65
C TRP A 34 15.75 -2.76 16.54
N SER A 35 14.97 -1.69 16.32
CA SER A 35 13.80 -1.35 17.15
C SER A 35 12.68 -2.37 17.01
N ASP A 36 12.48 -2.89 15.78
CA ASP A 36 11.43 -3.85 15.45
C ASP A 36 11.98 -5.27 15.27
N TRP A 37 13.13 -5.56 15.87
CA TRP A 37 13.78 -6.88 15.78
C TRP A 37 12.86 -8.03 16.20
N ASN A 38 11.95 -7.79 17.15
CA ASN A 38 10.97 -8.79 17.56
C ASN A 38 10.01 -9.17 16.42
N LEU A 39 9.63 -8.24 15.54
CA LEU A 39 8.80 -8.55 14.38
C LEU A 39 9.55 -9.48 13.42
N VAL A 40 10.82 -9.15 13.15
CA VAL A 40 11.72 -9.95 12.30
C VAL A 40 11.95 -11.35 12.89
N ARG A 41 12.32 -11.41 14.18
CA ARG A 41 12.58 -12.67 14.90
C ARG A 41 11.40 -13.64 14.84
N TRP A 42 10.18 -13.11 14.90
CA TRP A 42 8.97 -13.91 14.92
C TRP A 42 8.24 -13.97 13.58
N LEU A 43 8.86 -13.51 12.49
CA LEU A 43 8.28 -13.45 11.15
C LEU A 43 6.85 -12.90 11.21
N SER A 44 6.69 -11.69 11.75
CA SER A 44 5.38 -11.18 12.15
C SER A 44 4.41 -11.05 10.99
N LEU A 45 4.87 -10.59 9.82
CA LEU A 45 4.07 -10.33 8.60
C LEU A 45 2.68 -9.79 8.93
N GLY A 46 2.62 -8.51 9.30
CA GLY A 46 1.49 -7.91 10.01
C GLY A 46 0.18 -7.81 9.23
N ASP A 47 0.23 -7.89 7.90
CA ASP A 47 -0.92 -7.87 7.00
C ASP A 47 -1.09 -9.19 6.25
N THR A 48 -2.30 -9.49 5.76
CA THR A 48 -2.55 -10.69 4.95
C THR A 48 -1.72 -10.69 3.66
N ASP A 49 -1.49 -9.50 3.08
CA ASP A 49 -0.75 -9.36 1.83
C ASP A 49 0.74 -9.60 2.02
N ASP A 50 1.27 -9.24 3.20
CA ASP A 50 2.66 -9.57 3.59
C ASP A 50 2.86 -11.10 3.62
N ASN A 51 1.89 -11.83 4.16
CA ASN A 51 1.93 -13.30 4.20
C ASN A 51 1.85 -13.91 2.80
N MET A 52 0.93 -13.43 1.97
CA MET A 52 0.76 -13.92 0.61
C MET A 52 1.95 -13.61 -0.29
N ARG A 53 2.59 -12.46 -0.10
CA ARG A 53 3.82 -12.10 -0.81
C ARG A 53 4.94 -13.10 -0.52
N LEU A 54 5.16 -13.46 0.75
CA LEU A 54 6.15 -14.47 1.10
C LEU A 54 5.79 -15.84 0.52
N MET A 55 4.50 -16.22 0.52
CA MET A 55 4.06 -17.47 -0.09
C MET A 55 4.29 -17.51 -1.61
N GLN A 56 4.07 -16.40 -2.31
CA GLN A 56 4.34 -16.25 -3.73
C GLN A 56 5.85 -16.38 -4.05
N VAL A 57 6.70 -15.81 -3.20
CA VAL A 57 8.17 -15.94 -3.31
C VAL A 57 8.61 -17.38 -3.03
N ARG A 58 8.08 -18.02 -1.99
CA ARG A 58 8.38 -19.42 -1.65
C ARG A 58 7.99 -20.37 -2.77
N ALA A 59 6.81 -20.18 -3.35
CA ALA A 59 6.34 -20.99 -4.46
C ALA A 59 7.29 -20.89 -5.66
N TRP A 60 7.71 -19.67 -6.02
CA TRP A 60 8.66 -19.46 -7.11
C TRP A 60 10.03 -20.07 -6.85
N LEU A 61 10.60 -19.82 -5.67
CA LEU A 61 11.87 -20.43 -5.25
C LEU A 61 11.76 -21.96 -5.10
N GLY A 62 10.55 -22.49 -4.95
CA GLY A 62 10.22 -23.92 -4.89
C GLY A 62 9.92 -24.55 -6.25
N GLY A 63 10.03 -23.80 -7.35
CA GLY A 63 9.89 -24.31 -8.72
C GLY A 63 8.58 -23.93 -9.44
N GLN A 64 7.68 -23.17 -8.81
CA GLN A 64 6.49 -22.65 -9.50
C GLN A 64 6.91 -21.69 -10.63
N GLY A 65 6.20 -21.75 -11.76
CA GLY A 65 6.51 -20.97 -12.95
C GLY A 65 6.48 -19.45 -12.72
N TRP A 66 7.27 -18.71 -13.51
CA TRP A 66 7.37 -17.25 -13.40
C TRP A 66 6.02 -16.54 -13.60
N TYR A 67 5.22 -16.97 -14.58
CA TYR A 67 3.91 -16.39 -14.87
C TYR A 67 2.75 -17.04 -14.10
N ASP A 68 3.04 -18.06 -13.30
CA ASP A 68 2.06 -18.71 -12.43
C ASP A 68 2.07 -18.04 -11.06
N LEU A 69 1.04 -17.23 -10.79
CA LEU A 69 0.79 -16.55 -9.51
C LEU A 69 -0.39 -17.15 -8.76
N ARG A 70 -0.79 -18.37 -9.12
CA ARG A 70 -1.81 -19.09 -8.37
C ARG A 70 -1.24 -19.52 -7.04
N ASN A 71 -2.01 -19.33 -5.97
CA ASN A 71 -1.67 -19.90 -4.67
C ASN A 71 -2.44 -21.20 -4.48
N TYR A 72 -1.75 -22.33 -4.56
CA TYR A 72 -2.34 -23.66 -4.44
C TYR A 72 -2.61 -24.10 -3.00
N ARG A 73 -2.15 -23.35 -1.99
CA ARG A 73 -2.37 -23.65 -0.57
C ARG A 73 -3.62 -22.98 0.01
N LEU A 74 -4.29 -22.14 -0.78
CA LEU A 74 -5.61 -21.61 -0.48
C LEU A 74 -6.63 -22.19 -1.47
N ASN A 75 -7.65 -22.88 -0.96
CA ASN A 75 -8.61 -23.66 -1.73
C ASN A 75 -7.96 -24.79 -2.57
N PRO A 76 -7.13 -25.68 -1.97
CA PRO A 76 -6.54 -26.80 -2.69
C PRO A 76 -7.60 -27.79 -3.19
N PRO A 77 -7.35 -28.51 -4.31
CA PRO A 77 -6.17 -28.43 -5.16
C PRO A 77 -6.22 -27.28 -6.18
N GLN A 78 -7.36 -26.62 -6.37
CA GLN A 78 -7.55 -25.67 -7.47
C GLN A 78 -6.75 -24.38 -7.30
N GLY A 79 -6.56 -23.92 -6.06
CA GLY A 79 -5.93 -22.64 -5.77
C GLY A 79 -6.79 -21.43 -6.16
N PHE A 80 -6.26 -20.23 -6.01
CA PHE A 80 -6.78 -19.03 -6.67
C PHE A 80 -5.67 -18.12 -7.18
N ASP A 81 -6.00 -17.28 -8.17
CA ASP A 81 -5.05 -16.40 -8.82
C ASP A 81 -4.86 -15.09 -8.05
N ILE A 82 -3.60 -14.74 -7.81
CA ILE A 82 -3.21 -13.44 -7.29
C ILE A 82 -3.06 -12.44 -8.44
N HIS A 83 -3.51 -11.20 -8.21
CA HIS A 83 -3.61 -10.17 -9.26
C HIS A 83 -2.36 -9.27 -9.38
N TRP A 84 -1.63 -9.04 -8.28
CA TRP A 84 -0.39 -8.27 -8.31
C TRP A 84 0.76 -9.07 -8.91
N SER A 85 1.83 -8.39 -9.32
CA SER A 85 2.94 -9.01 -10.06
C SER A 85 4.15 -9.43 -9.19
N ARG A 86 5.16 -10.04 -9.84
CA ARG A 86 6.43 -10.46 -9.20
C ARG A 86 7.48 -9.36 -9.03
N ILE A 87 7.23 -8.12 -9.46
CA ILE A 87 8.23 -7.04 -9.34
C ILE A 87 8.71 -6.90 -7.89
N VAL A 88 7.78 -6.98 -6.93
CA VAL A 88 8.05 -6.86 -5.50
C VAL A 88 8.69 -8.13 -4.91
N ASP A 89 8.52 -9.28 -5.57
CA ASP A 89 9.10 -10.56 -5.15
C ASP A 89 10.62 -10.56 -5.35
N LEU A 90 11.13 -9.90 -6.39
CA LEU A 90 12.54 -9.87 -6.77
C LEU A 90 13.49 -9.50 -5.61
N PRO A 91 13.32 -8.35 -4.92
CA PRO A 91 14.18 -7.99 -3.80
C PRO A 91 14.07 -8.98 -2.63
N ILE A 92 12.88 -9.54 -2.38
CA ILE A 92 12.66 -10.51 -1.29
C ILE A 92 13.40 -11.80 -1.61
N ALA A 93 13.21 -12.35 -2.81
CA ALA A 93 13.89 -13.56 -3.28
C ALA A 93 15.41 -13.38 -3.29
N GLY A 94 15.91 -12.25 -3.80
CA GLY A 94 17.34 -11.93 -3.81
C GLY A 94 17.94 -11.90 -2.41
N LEU A 95 17.27 -11.28 -1.44
CA LEU A 95 17.71 -11.27 -0.04
C LEU A 95 17.64 -12.66 0.60
N ILE A 96 16.60 -13.44 0.32
CA ILE A 96 16.51 -14.84 0.80
C ILE A 96 17.70 -15.63 0.29
N LEU A 97 17.97 -15.60 -1.02
CA LEU A 97 19.08 -16.33 -1.63
C LEU A 97 20.43 -15.89 -1.06
N PHE A 98 20.62 -14.59 -0.84
CA PHE A 98 21.83 -14.05 -0.22
C PHE A 98 22.00 -14.55 1.23
N PHE A 99 20.98 -14.43 2.08
CA PHE A 99 21.10 -14.82 3.48
C PHE A 99 21.20 -16.34 3.68
N ARG A 100 20.66 -17.16 2.76
CA ARG A 100 20.85 -18.62 2.77
C ARG A 100 22.31 -19.04 2.73
N LEU A 101 23.21 -18.18 2.23
CA LEU A 101 24.66 -18.44 2.23
C LEU A 101 25.25 -18.43 3.64
N PHE A 102 24.58 -17.81 4.62
CA PHE A 102 25.11 -17.56 5.97
C PHE A 102 24.21 -18.09 7.09
N THR A 103 22.96 -18.46 6.81
CA THR A 103 21.99 -18.90 7.81
C THR A 103 20.99 -19.92 7.26
N SER A 104 20.11 -20.44 8.11
CA SER A 104 19.05 -21.37 7.69
C SER A 104 17.99 -20.68 6.82
N ASN A 105 17.27 -21.45 6.01
CA ASN A 105 16.17 -20.93 5.17
C ASN A 105 15.16 -20.10 5.99
N ALA A 106 14.82 -20.55 7.19
CA ALA A 106 13.87 -19.84 8.06
C ALA A 106 14.40 -18.47 8.51
N TRP A 107 15.70 -18.35 8.80
CA TRP A 107 16.31 -17.07 9.15
C TRP A 107 16.54 -16.20 7.92
N ALA A 108 16.85 -16.78 6.77
CA ALA A 108 16.98 -16.04 5.52
C ALA A 108 15.66 -15.33 5.14
N GLU A 109 14.53 -16.01 5.29
CA GLU A 109 13.20 -15.40 5.10
C GLU A 109 12.93 -14.27 6.09
N ARG A 110 13.18 -14.49 7.39
CA ARG A 110 13.02 -13.44 8.42
C ARG A 110 13.84 -12.19 8.09
N LEU A 111 15.13 -12.36 7.79
CA LEU A 111 16.01 -11.25 7.46
C LEU A 111 15.58 -10.54 6.17
N ALA A 112 15.20 -11.30 5.14
CA ALA A 112 14.69 -10.74 3.89
C ALA A 112 13.40 -9.94 4.12
N CYS A 113 12.44 -10.47 4.88
CA CYS A 113 11.20 -9.79 5.21
C CYS A 113 11.40 -8.55 6.09
N GLY A 114 12.41 -8.58 6.97
CA GLY A 114 12.79 -7.43 7.78
C GLY A 114 13.46 -6.30 7.00
N ILE A 115 14.18 -6.62 5.91
CA ILE A 115 15.04 -5.66 5.19
C ILE A 115 14.41 -5.19 3.86
N ALA A 116 13.71 -6.07 3.13
CA ALA A 116 13.15 -5.73 1.81
C ALA A 116 12.26 -4.47 1.80
N PRO A 117 11.38 -4.22 2.80
CA PRO A 117 10.54 -3.01 2.84
C PRO A 117 11.35 -1.70 2.94
N LEU A 118 12.59 -1.77 3.43
CA LEU A 118 13.46 -0.61 3.60
C LEU A 118 14.13 -0.22 2.29
N LEU A 119 14.22 -1.11 1.29
CA LEU A 119 14.80 -0.79 -0.02
C LEU A 119 14.02 0.32 -0.75
N PRO A 120 12.67 0.25 -0.92
CA PRO A 120 11.93 1.34 -1.55
C PRO A 120 11.94 2.64 -0.73
N LEU A 121 12.19 2.58 0.60
CA LEU A 121 12.36 3.80 1.41
C LEU A 121 13.55 4.64 0.93
N SER A 122 14.64 4.03 0.46
CA SER A 122 15.78 4.76 -0.10
C SER A 122 15.36 5.62 -1.31
N ILE A 123 14.54 5.06 -2.19
CA ILE A 123 14.00 5.72 -3.37
C ILE A 123 13.03 6.83 -2.95
N ALA A 124 12.16 6.57 -1.98
CA ALA A 124 11.24 7.56 -1.42
C ALA A 124 11.99 8.77 -0.85
N MET A 125 13.03 8.54 -0.03
CA MET A 125 13.86 9.59 0.54
C MET A 125 14.58 10.39 -0.54
N LEU A 126 15.14 9.74 -1.57
CA LEU A 126 15.79 10.41 -2.70
C LEU A 126 14.80 11.25 -3.51
N GLY A 127 13.59 10.76 -3.77
CA GLY A 127 12.54 11.48 -4.49
C GLY A 127 12.07 12.73 -3.75
N VAL A 128 11.82 12.60 -2.44
CA VAL A 128 11.47 13.73 -1.57
C VAL A 128 12.61 14.74 -1.49
N ALA A 129 13.84 14.28 -1.24
CA ALA A 129 15.04 15.12 -1.19
C ALA A 129 15.26 15.89 -2.49
N ALA A 130 15.16 15.22 -3.65
CA ALA A 130 15.29 15.83 -4.96
C ALA A 130 14.23 16.91 -5.21
N THR A 131 12.99 16.67 -4.76
CA THR A 131 11.88 17.62 -4.89
C THR A 131 12.16 18.90 -4.10
N VAL A 132 12.43 18.80 -2.80
CA VAL A 132 12.61 19.99 -1.95
C VAL A 132 13.87 20.78 -2.30
N ARG A 133 14.92 20.10 -2.78
CA ARG A 133 16.15 20.76 -3.26
C ARG A 133 15.90 21.67 -4.45
N ARG A 134 14.94 21.29 -5.32
CA ARG A 134 14.59 22.05 -6.52
C ARG A 134 13.60 23.18 -6.21
N LEU A 135 12.68 22.96 -5.27
CA LEU A 135 11.59 23.89 -4.98
C LEU A 135 11.87 24.91 -3.87
N ILE A 136 12.73 24.56 -2.90
CA ILE A 136 12.98 25.36 -1.69
C ILE A 136 14.42 25.88 -1.71
N ASP A 137 15.38 25.00 -1.45
CA ASP A 137 16.81 25.30 -1.39
C ASP A 137 17.60 23.97 -1.46
N PRO A 138 18.76 23.91 -2.12
CA PRO A 138 19.61 22.72 -2.14
C PRO A 138 19.93 22.13 -0.75
N ARG A 139 19.82 22.89 0.33
CA ARG A 139 20.08 22.45 1.71
C ARG A 139 18.83 21.99 2.45
N ALA A 140 17.64 22.07 1.86
CA ALA A 140 16.37 21.76 2.53
C ALA A 140 16.11 20.26 2.73
N TRP A 141 16.83 19.39 2.02
CA TRP A 141 16.57 17.94 2.05
C TRP A 141 16.66 17.28 3.44
N PRO A 142 17.59 17.61 4.36
CA PRO A 142 17.64 16.96 5.66
C PRO A 142 16.36 17.22 6.47
N LEU A 143 15.83 18.45 6.41
CA LEU A 143 14.59 18.81 7.08
C LEU A 143 13.39 18.04 6.51
N ALA A 144 13.35 17.85 5.19
CA ALA A 144 12.32 17.04 4.57
C ALA A 144 12.36 15.58 5.01
N LEU A 145 13.55 15.00 5.16
CA LEU A 145 13.70 13.64 5.68
C LEU A 145 13.22 13.55 7.14
N VAL A 146 13.54 14.55 7.98
CA VAL A 146 13.02 14.59 9.35
C VAL A 146 11.49 14.64 9.39
N PHE A 147 10.85 15.45 8.52
CA PHE A 147 9.39 15.48 8.44
C PHE A 147 8.80 14.20 7.84
N LEU A 148 9.46 13.58 6.87
CA LEU A 148 9.09 12.26 6.34
C LEU A 148 9.11 11.21 7.47
N LEU A 149 10.13 11.18 8.32
CA LEU A 149 10.19 10.25 9.45
C LEU A 149 9.06 10.47 10.49
N GLY A 150 8.46 11.65 10.51
CA GLY A 150 7.29 11.97 11.34
C GLY A 150 5.94 11.51 10.75
N THR A 151 5.91 11.00 9.52
CA THR A 151 4.68 10.56 8.84
C THR A 151 4.19 9.22 9.39
N SER A 152 3.09 9.23 10.13
CA SER A 152 2.61 8.03 10.82
C SER A 152 2.02 6.96 9.91
N ALA A 153 1.41 7.31 8.78
CA ALA A 153 0.80 6.39 7.83
C ALA A 153 1.78 5.98 6.72
N THR A 154 2.59 6.92 6.22
CA THR A 154 3.59 6.62 5.19
C THR A 154 4.70 5.72 5.73
N MET A 155 5.30 6.04 6.89
CA MET A 155 6.38 5.22 7.44
C MET A 155 5.93 3.80 7.82
N LEU A 156 4.65 3.59 8.15
CA LEU A 156 4.09 2.25 8.38
C LEU A 156 4.19 1.33 7.17
N MET A 157 4.30 1.87 5.96
CA MET A 157 4.43 1.09 4.72
C MET A 157 5.87 0.69 4.39
N PHE A 158 6.84 1.12 5.21
CA PHE A 158 8.27 0.80 5.07
C PHE A 158 8.82 0.05 6.30
N LEU A 159 7.97 -0.28 7.27
CA LEU A 159 8.40 -1.01 8.47
C LEU A 159 8.89 -2.42 8.12
N PRO A 160 9.83 -2.98 8.90
CA PRO A 160 10.17 -4.40 8.82
C PRO A 160 8.92 -5.28 8.83
N GLU A 161 8.94 -6.36 8.06
CA GLU A 161 7.82 -7.30 7.85
C GLU A 161 6.64 -6.77 7.02
N ARG A 162 6.62 -5.50 6.60
CA ARG A 162 5.63 -4.94 5.66
C ARG A 162 6.11 -5.07 4.22
N ILE A 163 6.12 -6.31 3.72
CA ILE A 163 6.71 -6.67 2.43
C ILE A 163 5.77 -6.54 1.23
N ASP A 164 4.56 -6.02 1.44
CA ASP A 164 3.63 -5.76 0.36
C ASP A 164 4.03 -4.57 -0.58
N HIS A 165 3.29 -4.35 -1.67
CA HIS A 165 3.62 -3.42 -2.74
C HIS A 165 3.52 -1.94 -2.40
N HIS A 166 2.81 -1.58 -1.33
CA HIS A 166 2.54 -0.18 -0.98
C HIS A 166 3.82 0.67 -0.87
N GLY A 167 4.88 0.16 -0.24
CA GLY A 167 6.16 0.88 -0.10
C GLY A 167 6.81 1.20 -1.45
N TRP A 168 6.77 0.25 -2.40
CA TRP A 168 7.28 0.44 -3.76
C TRP A 168 6.46 1.45 -4.56
N GLN A 169 5.14 1.41 -4.42
CA GLN A 169 4.26 2.38 -5.06
C GLN A 169 4.43 3.80 -4.52
N LEU A 170 4.64 3.96 -3.21
CA LEU A 170 5.00 5.24 -2.59
C LEU A 170 6.38 5.73 -3.06
N ALA A 171 7.34 4.83 -3.23
CA ALA A 171 8.64 5.16 -3.82
C ALA A 171 8.48 5.70 -5.26
N MET A 172 7.68 5.02 -6.10
CA MET A 172 7.38 5.50 -7.46
C MET A 172 6.63 6.84 -7.44
N LEU A 173 5.68 7.03 -6.52
CA LEU A 173 4.99 8.31 -6.34
C LEU A 173 5.96 9.45 -6.00
N SER A 174 6.96 9.20 -5.15
CA SER A 174 8.01 10.19 -4.85
C SER A 174 8.84 10.55 -6.08
N LEU A 175 9.16 9.57 -6.94
CA LEU A 175 9.90 9.79 -8.18
C LEU A 175 9.05 10.55 -9.21
N THR A 176 7.75 10.28 -9.27
CA THR A 176 6.79 11.02 -10.08
C THR A 176 6.83 12.50 -9.70
N VAL A 177 6.71 12.85 -8.41
CA VAL A 177 6.79 14.25 -7.97
C VAL A 177 8.15 14.88 -8.26
N ALA A 178 9.23 14.12 -8.04
CA ALA A 178 10.58 14.59 -8.35
C ALA A 178 10.74 14.87 -9.85
N GLY A 179 10.20 14.02 -10.73
CA GLY A 179 10.23 14.16 -12.19
C GLY A 179 9.37 15.32 -12.69
N LEU A 180 8.19 15.53 -12.09
CA LEU A 180 7.37 16.72 -12.35
C LEU A 180 8.12 18.01 -12.00
N CYS A 181 8.92 18.00 -10.94
CA CYS A 181 9.73 19.15 -10.53
C CYS A 181 11.09 19.25 -11.22
N ASP A 182 11.41 18.35 -12.16
CA ASP A 182 12.72 18.32 -12.81
C ASP A 182 12.86 19.45 -13.83
N GLY A 183 13.95 20.23 -13.73
CA GLY A 183 14.26 21.30 -14.70
C GLY A 183 14.67 20.77 -16.08
N LYS A 184 15.11 19.52 -16.20
CA LYS A 184 15.42 18.87 -17.48
C LYS A 184 14.19 18.12 -17.98
N GLY A 185 13.48 18.70 -18.96
CA GLY A 185 12.21 18.20 -19.47
C GLY A 185 12.18 16.70 -19.79
N VAL A 186 13.04 16.23 -20.69
CA VAL A 186 13.09 14.81 -21.09
C VAL A 186 13.33 13.88 -19.90
N ARG A 187 14.31 14.21 -19.04
CA ARG A 187 14.59 13.41 -17.82
C ARG A 187 13.37 13.36 -16.89
N GLY A 188 12.71 14.50 -16.67
CA GLY A 188 11.50 14.56 -15.86
C GLY A 188 10.36 13.74 -16.43
N GLY A 189 10.15 13.79 -17.75
CA GLY A 189 9.16 12.98 -18.47
C GLY A 189 9.43 11.48 -18.34
N LEU A 190 10.67 11.05 -18.59
CA LEU A 190 11.10 9.65 -18.41
C LEU A 190 10.89 9.18 -16.97
N MET A 191 11.31 9.98 -15.98
CA MET A 191 11.13 9.62 -14.57
C MET A 191 9.66 9.39 -14.23
N VAL A 192 8.76 10.28 -14.67
CA VAL A 192 7.33 10.17 -14.40
C VAL A 192 6.73 8.97 -15.13
N GLY A 193 7.03 8.77 -16.41
CA GLY A 193 6.41 7.70 -17.19
C GLY A 193 6.90 6.31 -16.77
N LEU A 194 8.21 6.16 -16.49
CA LEU A 194 8.76 4.91 -15.95
C LEU A 194 8.24 4.61 -14.54
N ALA A 195 8.16 5.62 -13.66
CA ALA A 195 7.60 5.42 -12.31
C ALA A 195 6.12 5.00 -12.37
N SER A 196 5.32 5.65 -13.23
CA SER A 196 3.93 5.26 -13.48
C SER A 196 3.83 3.83 -14.03
N ALA A 197 4.64 3.48 -15.05
CA ALA A 197 4.63 2.15 -15.65
C ALA A 197 5.00 1.05 -14.64
N VAL A 198 6.07 1.24 -13.86
CA VAL A 198 6.46 0.30 -12.79
C VAL A 198 5.37 0.20 -11.75
N SER A 199 4.80 1.34 -11.30
CA SER A 199 3.73 1.34 -10.32
C SER A 199 2.49 0.56 -10.78
N LEU A 200 2.09 0.73 -12.04
CA LEU A 200 0.94 0.03 -12.64
C LEU A 200 1.22 -1.45 -12.86
N ALA A 201 2.44 -1.81 -13.25
CA ALA A 201 2.86 -3.20 -13.37
C ALA A 201 2.91 -3.91 -12.02
N ILE A 202 3.13 -3.18 -10.92
CA ILE A 202 3.01 -3.72 -9.55
C ILE A 202 1.54 -3.93 -9.18
N GLY A 203 0.68 -2.92 -9.38
CA GLY A 203 -0.75 -2.95 -9.07
C GLY A 203 -1.46 -1.63 -9.41
N LEU A 204 -2.81 -1.63 -9.43
CA LEU A 204 -3.58 -0.47 -9.91
C LEU A 204 -3.95 0.58 -8.84
N GLU A 205 -3.55 0.39 -7.59
CA GLU A 205 -3.93 1.31 -6.51
C GLU A 205 -3.48 2.75 -6.75
N MET A 206 -2.36 2.94 -7.45
CA MET A 206 -1.83 4.26 -7.81
C MET A 206 -2.33 4.79 -9.16
N LEU A 207 -3.26 4.10 -9.83
CA LEU A 207 -3.82 4.53 -11.11
C LEU A 207 -4.38 5.96 -11.07
N PRO A 208 -5.13 6.40 -10.03
CA PRO A 208 -5.60 7.78 -9.96
C PRO A 208 -4.46 8.82 -9.92
N TYR A 209 -3.36 8.49 -9.25
CA TYR A 209 -2.17 9.35 -9.20
C TYR A 209 -1.41 9.36 -10.54
N CYS A 210 -1.36 8.23 -11.26
CA CYS A 210 -0.79 8.15 -12.60
C CYS A 210 -1.60 8.98 -13.61
N ALA A 211 -2.93 8.91 -13.53
CA ALA A 211 -3.83 9.74 -14.34
C ALA A 211 -3.62 11.24 -14.05
N MET A 212 -3.51 11.61 -12.78
CA MET A 212 -3.18 12.99 -12.38
C MET A 212 -1.82 13.45 -12.91
N ALA A 213 -0.79 12.60 -12.87
CA ALA A 213 0.53 12.91 -13.43
C ALA A 213 0.45 13.21 -14.94
N GLY A 214 -0.25 12.36 -15.69
CA GLY A 214 -0.50 12.54 -17.12
C GLY A 214 -1.25 13.82 -17.42
N ALA A 215 -2.31 14.12 -16.66
CA ALA A 215 -3.08 15.35 -16.78
C ALA A 215 -2.22 16.60 -16.55
N ILE A 216 -1.38 16.61 -15.50
CA ILE A 216 -0.48 17.73 -15.22
C ILE A 216 0.52 17.93 -16.36
N LEU A 217 1.11 16.86 -16.89
CA LEU A 217 2.07 16.96 -18.00
C LEU A 217 1.40 17.44 -19.29
N ALA A 218 0.19 16.96 -19.60
CA ALA A 218 -0.60 17.46 -20.72
C ALA A 218 -0.95 18.94 -20.54
N LEU A 219 -1.40 19.36 -19.35
CA LEU A 219 -1.70 20.75 -19.04
C LEU A 219 -0.47 21.66 -19.14
N ARG A 220 0.71 21.18 -18.73
CA ARG A 220 1.98 21.91 -18.92
C ARG A 220 2.27 22.15 -20.39
N TRP A 221 2.11 21.15 -21.24
CA TRP A 221 2.25 21.29 -22.69
C TRP A 221 1.19 22.20 -23.33
N VAL A 222 -0.07 22.09 -22.89
CA VAL A 222 -1.13 23.00 -23.30
C VAL A 222 -0.73 24.43 -22.94
N TRP A 223 -0.21 24.65 -21.73
CA TRP A 223 0.18 25.97 -21.26
C TRP A 223 1.40 26.53 -22.01
N ASP A 224 2.44 25.72 -22.15
CA ASP A 224 3.72 26.04 -22.78
C ASP A 224 4.15 24.93 -23.74
N ARG A 225 4.21 25.27 -25.03
CA ARG A 225 4.59 24.35 -26.10
C ARG A 225 6.02 23.82 -25.98
N SER A 226 6.89 24.50 -25.22
CA SER A 226 8.28 24.09 -25.01
C SER A 226 8.38 22.80 -24.19
N GLU A 227 7.29 22.40 -23.52
CA GLU A 227 7.21 21.18 -22.72
C GLU A 227 6.94 19.92 -23.57
N ALA A 228 6.80 20.05 -24.89
CA ALA A 228 6.61 18.92 -25.81
C ALA A 228 7.63 17.77 -25.61
N PRO A 229 8.96 18.00 -25.49
CA PRO A 229 9.93 16.93 -25.24
C PRO A 229 9.71 16.20 -23.91
N ARG A 230 9.25 16.91 -22.86
CA ARG A 230 8.88 16.28 -21.58
C ARG A 230 7.67 15.36 -21.78
N LEU A 231 6.66 15.84 -22.50
CA LEU A 231 5.43 15.08 -22.76
C LEU A 231 5.71 13.86 -23.66
N GLN A 232 6.54 13.98 -24.68
CA GLN A 232 6.97 12.86 -25.54
C GLN A 232 7.71 11.79 -24.73
N ALA A 233 8.67 12.21 -23.90
CA ALA A 233 9.43 11.31 -23.04
C ALA A 233 8.51 10.55 -22.06
N TYR A 234 7.56 11.25 -21.44
CA TYR A 234 6.53 10.63 -20.59
C TYR A 234 5.66 9.65 -21.37
N ALA A 235 5.16 10.07 -22.53
CA ALA A 235 4.27 9.27 -23.36
C ALA A 235 4.90 7.94 -23.80
N LEU A 236 6.15 7.99 -24.29
CA LEU A 236 6.90 6.80 -24.70
C LEU A 236 7.21 5.88 -23.51
N SER A 237 7.64 6.45 -22.37
CA SER A 237 7.97 5.65 -21.19
C SER A 237 6.75 5.07 -20.49
N LEU A 238 5.60 5.76 -20.49
CA LEU A 238 4.34 5.22 -19.97
C LEU A 238 3.84 4.07 -20.83
N GLY A 239 3.65 4.30 -22.14
CA GLY A 239 3.10 3.30 -23.05
C GLY A 239 4.05 2.10 -23.22
N GLY A 240 5.31 2.38 -23.56
CA GLY A 240 6.34 1.35 -23.72
C GLY A 240 6.68 0.65 -22.41
N GLY A 241 6.79 1.40 -21.30
CA GLY A 241 7.06 0.81 -19.99
C GLY A 241 5.91 -0.08 -19.50
N SER A 242 4.65 0.31 -19.74
CA SER A 242 3.50 -0.52 -19.39
C SER A 242 3.45 -1.79 -20.25
N ALA A 243 3.78 -1.69 -21.54
CA ALA A 243 3.88 -2.86 -22.42
C ALA A 243 4.99 -3.83 -22.00
N ILE A 244 6.17 -3.31 -21.67
CA ILE A 244 7.28 -4.12 -21.13
C ILE A 244 6.89 -4.73 -19.78
N GLY A 245 6.29 -3.94 -18.88
CA GLY A 245 5.82 -4.41 -17.58
C GLY A 245 4.80 -5.53 -17.70
N PHE A 246 3.83 -5.39 -18.60
CA PHE A 246 2.88 -6.45 -18.91
C PHE A 246 3.56 -7.71 -19.45
N ALA A 247 4.38 -7.59 -20.50
CA ALA A 247 5.06 -8.74 -21.11
C ALA A 247 5.99 -9.47 -20.13
N ALA A 248 6.66 -8.73 -19.25
CA ALA A 248 7.60 -9.29 -18.30
C ALA A 248 6.92 -9.87 -17.05
N PHE A 249 5.78 -9.34 -16.61
CA PHE A 249 5.24 -9.63 -15.27
C PHE A 249 3.75 -9.96 -15.19
N ALA A 250 2.97 -9.88 -16.28
CA ALA A 250 1.58 -10.30 -16.25
C ALA A 250 1.48 -11.82 -16.10
N SER A 251 0.80 -12.28 -15.05
CA SER A 251 0.53 -13.71 -14.84
C SER A 251 -0.40 -14.27 -15.92
N TYR A 252 -0.44 -15.60 -16.07
CA TYR A 252 -1.40 -16.25 -16.98
C TYR A 252 -2.85 -15.79 -16.73
N ALA A 253 -3.23 -15.61 -15.47
CA ALA A 253 -4.54 -15.10 -15.09
C ALA A 253 -4.77 -13.62 -15.48
N ASN A 254 -3.70 -12.80 -15.51
CA ASN A 254 -3.77 -11.39 -15.88
C ASN A 254 -3.88 -11.14 -17.40
N TYR A 255 -3.77 -12.18 -18.24
CA TYR A 255 -4.14 -12.10 -19.65
C TYR A 255 -5.66 -12.05 -19.86
N ALA A 256 -6.46 -12.43 -18.85
CA ALA A 256 -7.90 -12.21 -18.90
C ALA A 256 -8.21 -10.70 -18.81
N MET A 257 -9.26 -10.26 -19.52
CA MET A 257 -9.70 -8.85 -19.54
C MET A 257 -10.44 -8.45 -18.24
N ARG A 258 -9.73 -8.50 -17.11
CA ARG A 258 -10.16 -8.02 -15.79
C ARG A 258 -9.75 -6.56 -15.57
N CYS A 259 -10.33 -5.91 -14.58
CA CYS A 259 -10.18 -4.47 -14.35
C CYS A 259 -9.29 -4.14 -13.14
N ASP A 260 -8.74 -5.15 -12.47
CA ASP A 260 -8.10 -5.09 -11.15
C ASP A 260 -6.56 -5.09 -11.17
N ALA A 261 -5.95 -5.34 -12.32
CA ALA A 261 -4.50 -5.36 -12.52
C ALA A 261 -4.11 -4.73 -13.86
N LEU A 262 -2.81 -4.61 -14.15
CA LEU A 262 -2.35 -4.32 -15.51
C LEU A 262 -2.64 -5.54 -16.41
N THR A 263 -3.86 -5.61 -16.92
CA THR A 263 -4.37 -6.61 -17.87
C THR A 263 -4.41 -6.02 -19.28
N PRO A 264 -4.86 -6.76 -20.33
CA PRO A 264 -5.06 -6.17 -21.65
C PRO A 264 -5.96 -4.92 -21.65
N VAL A 265 -6.88 -4.78 -20.69
CA VAL A 265 -7.73 -3.60 -20.52
C VAL A 265 -6.87 -2.36 -20.29
N TRP A 266 -6.15 -2.31 -19.16
CA TRP A 266 -5.37 -1.14 -18.78
C TRP A 266 -4.11 -1.00 -19.63
N LEU A 267 -3.55 -2.10 -20.15
CA LEU A 267 -2.47 -2.04 -21.13
C LEU A 267 -2.91 -1.28 -22.39
N ALA A 268 -4.07 -1.63 -22.97
CA ALA A 268 -4.59 -0.95 -24.15
C ALA A 268 -4.80 0.55 -23.87
N VAL A 269 -5.35 0.89 -22.70
CA VAL A 269 -5.53 2.29 -22.29
C VAL A 269 -4.19 3.02 -22.17
N MET A 270 -3.19 2.44 -21.51
CA MET A 270 -1.88 3.09 -21.32
C MET A 270 -1.11 3.25 -22.63
N VAL A 271 -1.16 2.25 -23.51
CA VAL A 271 -0.54 2.31 -24.84
C VAL A 271 -1.24 3.35 -25.72
N ALA A 272 -2.58 3.35 -25.77
CA ALA A 272 -3.35 4.33 -26.53
C ALA A 272 -3.14 5.75 -25.99
N ALA A 273 -3.20 5.95 -24.67
CA ALA A 273 -2.95 7.24 -24.05
C ALA A 273 -1.51 7.71 -24.32
N GLY A 274 -0.52 6.83 -24.22
CA GLY A 274 0.87 7.12 -24.58
C GLY A 274 0.99 7.54 -26.05
N ALA A 275 0.41 6.78 -26.99
CA ALA A 275 0.44 7.10 -28.41
C ALA A 275 -0.21 8.47 -28.71
N LEU A 276 -1.40 8.73 -28.16
CA LEU A 276 -2.09 10.01 -28.34
C LEU A 276 -1.29 11.18 -27.76
N LEU A 277 -0.78 11.05 -26.53
CA LEU A 277 0.04 12.12 -25.91
C LEU A 277 1.32 12.38 -26.71
N PHE A 278 1.96 11.34 -27.24
CA PHE A 278 3.12 11.48 -28.12
C PHE A 278 2.76 12.24 -29.41
N LEU A 279 1.67 11.85 -30.08
CA LEU A 279 1.18 12.52 -31.29
C LEU A 279 0.84 14.00 -31.03
N LEU A 280 0.14 14.30 -29.93
CA LEU A 280 -0.16 15.68 -29.53
C LEU A 280 1.12 16.51 -29.38
N ALA A 281 2.10 15.97 -28.63
CA ALA A 281 3.37 16.62 -28.39
C ALA A 281 4.25 16.72 -29.64
N TRP A 282 4.09 15.81 -30.61
CA TRP A 282 4.80 15.83 -31.90
C TRP A 282 4.21 16.88 -32.86
N VAL A 283 2.88 16.94 -33.01
CA VAL A 283 2.21 17.96 -33.83
C VAL A 283 2.45 19.37 -33.25
N ASN A 284 2.40 19.50 -31.92
CA ASN A 284 2.73 20.70 -31.16
C ASN A 284 2.21 22.05 -31.74
N PRO A 285 0.88 22.22 -31.96
CA PRO A 285 0.32 23.44 -32.53
C PRO A 285 0.72 24.71 -31.79
N GLN A 286 0.86 25.83 -32.50
CA GLN A 286 1.25 27.11 -31.90
C GLN A 286 0.17 27.67 -30.96
N ALA A 287 -1.09 27.62 -31.39
CA ALA A 287 -2.21 28.19 -30.63
C ALA A 287 -2.58 27.32 -29.43
N ARG A 288 -2.64 27.95 -28.25
CA ARG A 288 -2.98 27.30 -26.98
C ARG A 288 -4.37 26.65 -26.98
N ALA A 289 -5.36 27.34 -27.57
CA ALA A 289 -6.73 26.85 -27.67
C ALA A 289 -6.81 25.55 -28.48
N ILE A 290 -6.01 25.43 -29.55
CA ILE A 290 -5.92 24.20 -30.35
C ILE A 290 -5.29 23.08 -29.52
N ARG A 291 -4.19 23.33 -28.79
CA ARG A 291 -3.59 22.33 -27.89
C ARG A 291 -4.59 21.84 -26.85
N ALA A 292 -5.35 22.75 -26.23
CA ALA A 292 -6.39 22.42 -25.26
C ALA A 292 -7.50 21.57 -25.89
N GLY A 293 -8.02 21.98 -27.05
CA GLY A 293 -9.05 21.25 -27.79
C GLY A 293 -8.61 19.84 -28.16
N LEU A 294 -7.39 19.68 -28.69
CA LEU A 294 -6.83 18.38 -29.03
C LEU A 294 -6.60 17.50 -27.79
N ALA A 295 -6.15 18.08 -26.66
CA ALA A 295 -6.00 17.33 -25.41
C ALA A 295 -7.35 16.81 -24.88
N VAL A 296 -8.41 17.65 -24.94
CA VAL A 296 -9.77 17.25 -24.57
C VAL A 296 -10.29 16.16 -25.51
N LEU A 297 -10.10 16.29 -26.82
CA LEU A 297 -10.50 15.29 -27.80
C LEU A 297 -9.78 13.95 -27.58
N ALA A 298 -8.48 13.97 -27.29
CA ALA A 298 -7.73 12.75 -26.97
C ALA A 298 -8.24 12.08 -25.68
N GLY A 299 -8.50 12.87 -24.64
CA GLY A 299 -9.10 12.37 -23.40
C GLY A 299 -10.49 11.75 -23.63
N ALA A 300 -11.33 12.42 -24.41
CA ALA A 300 -12.65 11.93 -24.80
C ALA A 300 -12.56 10.64 -25.62
N ALA A 301 -11.60 10.53 -26.55
CA ALA A 301 -11.37 9.31 -27.33
C ALA A 301 -10.97 8.13 -26.45
N ILE A 302 -10.08 8.34 -25.46
CA ILE A 302 -9.72 7.29 -24.50
C ILE A 302 -10.92 6.89 -23.64
N ALA A 303 -11.69 7.85 -23.12
CA ALA A 303 -12.86 7.56 -22.30
C ALA A 303 -13.96 6.83 -23.09
N ALA A 304 -14.28 7.29 -24.30
CA ALA A 304 -15.25 6.65 -25.19
C ALA A 304 -14.80 5.26 -25.61
N GLY A 305 -13.51 5.10 -25.96
CA GLY A 305 -12.92 3.79 -26.24
C GLY A 305 -13.01 2.84 -25.04
N PHE A 306 -12.72 3.32 -23.83
CA PHE A 306 -12.84 2.50 -22.63
C PHE A 306 -14.28 2.04 -22.37
N VAL A 307 -15.26 2.95 -22.48
CA VAL A 307 -16.69 2.62 -22.35
C VAL A 307 -17.14 1.62 -23.41
N HIS A 308 -16.68 1.77 -24.65
CA HIS A 308 -17.07 0.92 -25.77
C HIS A 308 -16.46 -0.48 -25.71
N PHE A 309 -15.14 -0.57 -25.49
CA PHE A 309 -14.41 -1.84 -25.54
C PHE A 309 -14.42 -2.59 -24.20
N PHE A 310 -14.58 -1.88 -23.08
CA PHE A 310 -14.49 -2.44 -21.73
C PHE A 310 -15.66 -2.03 -20.82
N PRO A 311 -16.93 -2.16 -21.26
CA PRO A 311 -18.09 -1.75 -20.46
C PRO A 311 -18.16 -2.47 -19.10
N GLN A 312 -17.62 -3.68 -18.99
CA GLN A 312 -17.52 -4.43 -17.73
C GLN A 312 -16.67 -3.73 -16.66
N CYS A 313 -15.76 -2.83 -17.06
CA CYS A 313 -14.89 -2.08 -16.15
C CYS A 313 -15.47 -0.73 -15.71
N LEU A 314 -16.70 -0.40 -16.10
CA LEU A 314 -17.41 0.78 -15.60
C LEU A 314 -17.95 0.60 -14.18
N GLY A 315 -18.08 -0.65 -13.74
CA GLY A 315 -18.42 -1.01 -12.37
C GLY A 315 -17.19 -1.02 -11.46
N ARG A 316 -17.26 -1.84 -10.42
CA ARG A 316 -16.15 -2.03 -9.48
C ARG A 316 -15.00 -2.81 -10.13
N PRO A 317 -13.74 -2.35 -10.02
CA PRO A 317 -12.59 -3.04 -10.61
C PRO A 317 -12.45 -4.51 -10.20
N GLU A 318 -12.86 -4.83 -8.96
CA GLU A 318 -12.76 -6.17 -8.37
C GLU A 318 -13.73 -7.18 -9.00
N GLY A 319 -14.83 -6.71 -9.63
CA GLY A 319 -15.78 -7.58 -10.33
C GLY A 319 -16.45 -8.65 -9.46
N VAL A 320 -16.68 -8.36 -8.17
CA VAL A 320 -17.28 -9.30 -7.20
C VAL A 320 -18.81 -9.36 -7.30
N SER A 321 -19.40 -10.44 -6.79
CA SER A 321 -20.87 -10.53 -6.68
C SER A 321 -21.44 -9.48 -5.72
N PRO A 322 -22.70 -9.05 -5.89
CA PRO A 322 -23.35 -8.09 -4.99
C PRO A 322 -23.36 -8.56 -3.53
N GLU A 323 -23.53 -9.88 -3.31
CA GLU A 323 -23.48 -10.47 -1.98
C GLU A 323 -22.09 -10.30 -1.34
N LEU A 324 -21.03 -10.67 -2.07
CA LEU A 324 -19.66 -10.56 -1.57
C LEU A 324 -19.28 -9.10 -1.31
N GLN A 325 -19.74 -8.18 -2.15
CA GLN A 325 -19.56 -6.76 -1.92
C GLN A 325 -20.18 -6.32 -0.59
N LYS A 326 -21.47 -6.61 -0.39
CA LYS A 326 -22.24 -6.22 0.80
C LYS A 326 -21.63 -6.82 2.07
N ASN A 327 -21.27 -8.10 2.01
CA ASN A 327 -20.81 -8.84 3.18
C ASN A 327 -19.37 -8.54 3.54
N TRP A 328 -18.51 -8.26 2.55
CA TRP A 328 -17.07 -8.12 2.76
C TRP A 328 -16.50 -6.77 2.30
N LEU A 329 -16.51 -6.45 1.00
CA LEU A 329 -15.77 -5.28 0.47
C LEU A 329 -16.23 -3.96 1.09
N ASP A 330 -17.53 -3.75 1.27
CA ASP A 330 -18.05 -2.51 1.86
C ASP A 330 -17.74 -2.38 3.36
N ASN A 331 -17.22 -3.45 3.98
CA ASN A 331 -16.81 -3.51 5.37
C ASN A 331 -15.30 -3.46 5.59
N VAL A 332 -14.50 -3.48 4.51
CA VAL A 332 -13.04 -3.31 4.59
C VAL A 332 -12.72 -1.93 5.17
N ARG A 333 -12.08 -1.92 6.35
CA ARG A 333 -11.91 -0.68 7.14
C ARG A 333 -11.12 0.39 6.43
N GLU A 334 -10.07 0.02 5.69
CA GLU A 334 -9.19 0.98 5.00
C GLU A 334 -9.79 1.57 3.71
N ALA A 335 -10.76 0.88 3.11
CA ALA A 335 -11.50 1.34 1.93
C ALA A 335 -12.61 2.35 2.31
N LYS A 336 -12.85 2.55 3.61
CA LYS A 336 -13.83 3.54 4.11
C LYS A 336 -13.24 4.95 4.13
N PRO A 337 -14.07 5.97 3.93
CA PRO A 337 -13.63 7.35 3.95
C PRO A 337 -13.29 7.80 5.38
N ILE A 338 -12.40 8.78 5.51
CA ILE A 338 -11.82 9.20 6.80
C ILE A 338 -12.85 9.60 7.86
N TYR A 339 -14.00 10.15 7.45
CA TYR A 339 -15.07 10.55 8.35
C TYR A 339 -15.88 9.37 8.94
N LYS A 340 -15.69 8.15 8.43
CA LYS A 340 -16.24 6.92 9.02
C LYS A 340 -15.30 6.30 10.06
N HIS A 341 -14.08 6.83 10.21
CA HIS A 341 -13.14 6.38 11.23
C HIS A 341 -13.30 7.19 12.53
N PRO A 342 -13.00 6.58 13.68
CA PRO A 342 -12.84 7.32 14.93
C PRO A 342 -11.92 8.54 14.74
N PHE A 343 -12.28 9.67 15.32
CA PHE A 343 -11.50 10.91 15.24
C PHE A 343 -10.06 10.68 15.69
N ARG A 344 -9.88 9.84 16.72
CA ARG A 344 -8.56 9.46 17.24
C ARG A 344 -7.63 8.78 16.22
N LEU A 345 -8.19 8.16 15.17
CA LEU A 345 -7.43 7.58 14.06
C LEU A 345 -7.32 8.55 12.88
N GLY A 346 -8.42 9.19 12.50
CA GLY A 346 -8.46 10.09 11.34
C GLY A 346 -7.62 11.35 11.52
N PHE A 347 -7.63 11.96 12.72
CA PHE A 347 -6.97 13.24 12.97
C PHE A 347 -5.44 13.19 12.77
N PRO A 348 -4.69 12.22 13.34
CA PRO A 348 -3.26 12.07 13.05
C PRO A 348 -2.94 11.81 11.57
N ILE A 349 -3.81 11.07 10.86
CA ILE A 349 -3.62 10.78 9.43
C ILE A 349 -3.72 12.09 8.61
N ALA A 350 -4.70 12.93 8.92
CA ALA A 350 -5.00 14.15 8.16
C ALA A 350 -4.15 15.38 8.54
N ALA A 351 -3.56 15.41 9.74
CA ALA A 351 -2.87 16.61 10.26
C ALA A 351 -1.74 17.11 9.35
N LEU A 352 -0.77 16.24 9.02
CA LEU A 352 0.33 16.63 8.14
C LEU A 352 -0.13 16.95 6.71
N PRO A 353 -1.06 16.18 6.07
CA PRO A 353 -1.63 16.55 4.78
C PRO A 353 -2.23 17.96 4.74
N ILE A 354 -3.00 18.34 5.77
CA ILE A 354 -3.57 19.69 5.87
C ILE A 354 -2.46 20.76 5.96
N VAL A 355 -1.47 20.54 6.82
CA VAL A 355 -0.30 21.45 6.93
C VAL A 355 0.46 21.54 5.61
N GLY A 356 0.64 20.42 4.92
CA GLY A 356 1.27 20.33 3.61
C GLY A 356 0.54 21.16 2.56
N VAL A 357 -0.80 21.09 2.52
CA VAL A 357 -1.63 21.92 1.62
C VAL A 357 -1.39 23.40 1.85
N PHE A 358 -1.36 23.89 3.09
CA PHE A 358 -1.00 25.28 3.37
C PHE A 358 0.40 25.63 2.89
N GLY A 359 1.37 24.74 3.12
CA GLY A 359 2.75 24.91 2.69
C GLY A 359 2.91 25.01 1.18
N VAL A 360 2.27 24.13 0.40
CA VAL A 360 2.35 24.17 -1.07
C VAL A 360 1.63 25.38 -1.66
N ILE A 361 0.51 25.82 -1.07
CA ILE A 361 -0.20 27.04 -1.50
C ILE A 361 0.69 28.25 -1.28
N LEU A 362 1.32 28.35 -0.10
CA LEU A 362 2.30 29.41 0.17
C LEU A 362 3.49 29.33 -0.79
N GLY A 363 3.99 28.13 -1.09
CA GLY A 363 5.07 27.90 -2.05
C GLY A 363 4.72 28.40 -3.44
N ALA A 364 3.56 28.01 -3.97
CA ALA A 364 3.04 28.48 -5.24
C ALA A 364 2.87 30.01 -5.25
N TRP A 365 2.33 30.59 -4.18
CA TRP A 365 2.16 32.03 -4.06
C TRP A 365 3.48 32.79 -4.05
N ARG A 366 4.50 32.31 -3.32
CA ARG A 366 5.86 32.90 -3.31
C ARG A 366 6.54 32.75 -4.66
N ALA A 367 6.32 31.62 -5.34
CA ALA A 367 6.92 31.31 -6.62
C ALA A 367 6.18 31.93 -7.83
N ARG A 368 5.06 32.65 -7.64
CA ARG A 368 4.15 33.12 -8.71
C ARG A 368 4.79 33.93 -9.84
N ARG A 369 5.99 34.48 -9.62
CA ARG A 369 6.78 35.24 -10.62
C ARG A 369 8.08 34.54 -11.01
N SER A 370 8.19 33.24 -10.76
CA SER A 370 9.39 32.44 -11.01
C SER A 370 9.04 31.15 -11.75
N PRO A 371 10.01 30.55 -12.47
CA PRO A 371 9.81 29.24 -13.10
C PRO A 371 9.43 28.11 -12.12
N ALA A 372 9.77 28.26 -10.83
CA ALA A 372 9.43 27.29 -9.79
C ALA A 372 7.92 27.17 -9.53
N LEU A 373 7.10 28.13 -10.00
CA LEU A 373 5.64 28.06 -9.91
C LEU A 373 5.11 26.75 -10.49
N ILE A 374 5.63 26.30 -11.63
CA ILE A 374 5.14 25.09 -12.30
C ILE A 374 5.33 23.86 -11.40
N GLY A 375 6.49 23.75 -10.76
CA GLY A 375 6.77 22.67 -9.82
C GLY A 375 5.87 22.75 -8.58
N TRP A 376 5.72 23.93 -7.98
CA TRP A 376 4.82 24.12 -6.84
C TRP A 376 3.36 23.83 -7.17
N SER A 377 2.87 24.25 -8.34
CA SER A 377 1.52 23.94 -8.81
C SER A 377 1.32 22.43 -8.98
N ALA A 378 2.32 21.72 -9.53
CA ALA A 378 2.24 20.27 -9.68
C ALA A 378 2.14 19.56 -8.32
N VAL A 379 2.99 19.93 -7.35
CA VAL A 379 2.91 19.40 -5.97
C VAL A 379 1.58 19.76 -5.31
N ALA A 380 1.11 21.00 -5.48
CA ALA A 380 -0.15 21.47 -4.92
C ALA A 380 -1.35 20.67 -5.42
N LEU A 381 -1.41 20.39 -6.73
CA LEU A 381 -2.44 19.53 -7.31
C LEU A 381 -2.38 18.12 -6.72
N PHE A 382 -1.19 17.53 -6.61
CA PHE A 382 -1.00 16.18 -6.06
C PHE A 382 -1.42 16.06 -4.60
N VAL A 383 -0.94 16.95 -3.73
CA VAL A 383 -1.27 16.87 -2.29
C VAL A 383 -2.74 17.18 -2.06
N THR A 384 -3.32 18.13 -2.78
CA THR A 384 -4.75 18.45 -2.67
C THR A 384 -5.60 17.26 -3.13
N PHE A 385 -5.24 16.65 -4.26
CA PHE A 385 -5.89 15.44 -4.74
C PHE A 385 -5.80 14.29 -3.73
N ALA A 386 -4.62 14.03 -3.17
CA ALA A 386 -4.43 13.00 -2.16
C ALA A 386 -5.24 13.28 -0.87
N CYS A 387 -5.37 14.54 -0.46
CA CYS A 387 -6.23 14.94 0.65
C CYS A 387 -7.72 14.69 0.32
N LEU A 388 -8.18 15.00 -0.89
CA LEU A 388 -9.55 14.71 -1.31
C LEU A 388 -9.83 13.21 -1.38
N MET A 389 -8.83 12.40 -1.78
CA MET A 389 -8.94 10.95 -1.77
C MET A 389 -9.17 10.38 -0.37
N LEU A 390 -8.78 11.06 0.71
CA LEU A 390 -9.12 10.66 2.09
C LEU A 390 -10.62 10.73 2.38
N LEU A 391 -11.35 11.61 1.68
CA LEU A 391 -12.81 11.68 1.75
C LEU A 391 -13.48 10.51 1.03
N TRP A 392 -12.71 9.74 0.23
CA TRP A 392 -13.17 8.52 -0.40
C TRP A 392 -12.68 7.27 0.36
N GLN A 393 -11.38 7.15 0.64
CA GLN A 393 -10.79 6.04 1.38
C GLN A 393 -9.54 6.43 2.18
N VAL A 394 -9.41 5.91 3.40
CA VAL A 394 -8.22 6.14 4.25
C VAL A 394 -6.98 5.44 3.72
N ARG A 395 -7.11 4.44 2.84
CA ARG A 395 -5.98 3.84 2.10
C ARG A 395 -5.12 4.89 1.36
N ALA A 396 -5.66 6.06 1.03
CA ALA A 396 -4.89 7.18 0.47
C ALA A 396 -3.96 7.91 1.46
N GLY A 397 -4.06 7.63 2.77
CA GLY A 397 -3.30 8.29 3.85
C GLY A 397 -1.78 8.27 3.69
N PRO A 398 -1.16 7.11 3.42
CA PRO A 398 0.28 7.04 3.15
C PRO A 398 0.73 7.93 1.99
N ALA A 399 -0.05 7.99 0.91
CA ALA A 399 0.27 8.86 -0.24
C ALA A 399 0.08 10.34 0.12
N ALA A 400 -1.01 10.69 0.81
CA ALA A 400 -1.30 12.07 1.23
C ALA A 400 -0.21 12.63 2.15
N GLN A 401 0.26 11.84 3.12
CA GLN A 401 1.34 12.24 4.02
C GLN A 401 2.68 12.40 3.29
N LEU A 402 3.03 11.49 2.38
CA LEU A 402 4.25 11.60 1.57
C LEU A 402 4.25 12.88 0.72
N LEU A 403 3.13 13.15 0.04
CA LEU A 403 2.96 14.31 -0.84
C LEU A 403 2.91 15.64 -0.08
N ALA A 404 2.61 15.61 1.21
CA ALA A 404 2.58 16.78 2.08
C ALA A 404 3.97 17.25 2.54
N VAL A 405 4.97 16.36 2.53
CA VAL A 405 6.32 16.65 3.05
C VAL A 405 6.96 17.89 2.41
N PRO A 406 6.90 18.12 1.08
CA PRO A 406 7.47 19.34 0.51
C PRO A 406 6.84 20.64 1.05
N GLY A 407 5.52 20.66 1.25
CA GLY A 407 4.81 21.80 1.82
C GLY A 407 5.20 22.06 3.27
N ALA A 408 5.20 21.00 4.10
CA ALA A 408 5.66 21.08 5.49
C ALA A 408 7.13 21.53 5.57
N THR A 409 7.97 21.04 4.67
CA THR A 409 9.39 21.44 4.58
C THR A 409 9.52 22.94 4.32
N LEU A 410 8.73 23.52 3.41
CA LEU A 410 8.79 24.96 3.16
C LEU A 410 8.39 25.78 4.40
N LEU A 411 7.32 25.37 5.09
CA LEU A 411 6.89 26.04 6.32
C LEU A 411 7.98 25.98 7.39
N GLY A 412 8.56 24.80 7.61
CA GLY A 412 9.67 24.62 8.55
C GLY A 412 10.91 25.42 8.14
N TRP A 413 11.22 25.46 6.84
CA TRP A 413 12.36 26.21 6.29
C TRP A 413 12.25 27.72 6.53
N ILE A 414 11.04 28.26 6.55
CA ILE A 414 10.79 29.67 6.83
C ILE A 414 10.80 29.95 8.34
N VAL A 415 10.09 29.12 9.11
CA VAL A 415 9.76 29.43 10.51
C VAL A 415 10.87 29.01 11.49
N LEU A 416 11.49 27.85 11.30
CA LEU A 416 12.47 27.31 12.26
C LEU A 416 13.73 28.18 12.38
N PRO A 417 14.38 28.66 11.29
CA PRO A 417 15.55 29.52 11.42
C PRO A 417 15.24 30.85 12.12
N TRP A 418 14.03 31.40 11.91
CA TRP A 418 13.61 32.63 12.59
C TRP A 418 13.48 32.41 14.11
N LEU A 419 12.85 31.32 14.53
CA LEU A 419 12.71 30.97 15.94
C LEU A 419 14.06 30.65 16.61
N LEU A 420 14.91 29.88 15.94
CA LEU A 420 16.24 29.51 16.44
C LEU A 420 17.15 30.71 16.70
N ASN A 421 16.94 31.81 15.97
CA ASN A 421 17.71 33.05 16.12
C ASN A 421 17.00 34.10 16.98
N HIS A 422 15.88 33.75 17.63
CA HIS A 422 15.14 34.70 18.46
C HIS A 422 15.91 35.06 19.74
N ARG A 423 15.86 36.33 20.15
CA ARG A 423 16.61 36.87 21.31
C ARG A 423 16.16 36.29 22.65
N LEU A 424 14.85 36.07 22.80
CA LEU A 424 14.26 35.49 24.00
C LEU A 424 14.43 33.96 24.01
N LEU A 425 15.07 33.43 25.06
CA LEU A 425 15.32 31.99 25.22
C LEU A 425 14.04 31.15 25.17
N ALA A 426 12.96 31.61 25.83
CA ALA A 426 11.69 30.89 25.85
C ALA A 426 11.08 30.75 24.44
N VAL A 427 11.03 31.82 23.65
CA VAL A 427 10.55 31.78 22.26
C VAL A 427 11.47 30.91 21.40
N ARG A 428 12.79 31.01 21.60
CA ARG A 428 13.76 30.21 20.86
C ARG A 428 13.59 28.72 21.10
N VAL A 429 13.43 28.28 22.35
CA VAL A 429 13.33 26.85 22.68
C VAL A 429 11.90 26.35 22.49
N VAL A 430 10.93 26.91 23.23
CA VAL A 430 9.53 26.46 23.23
C VAL A 430 8.89 26.73 21.87
N GLY A 431 9.12 27.91 21.29
CA GLY A 431 8.58 28.26 19.98
C GLY A 431 9.10 27.33 18.89
N THR A 432 10.40 27.00 18.86
CA THR A 432 10.96 26.06 17.87
C THR A 432 10.36 24.67 18.01
N VAL A 433 10.25 24.14 19.24
CA VAL A 433 9.64 22.83 19.48
C VAL A 433 8.16 22.83 19.07
N ALA A 434 7.40 23.85 19.46
CA ALA A 434 5.99 23.97 19.09
C ALA A 434 5.81 24.08 17.57
N ALA A 435 6.60 24.92 16.91
CA ALA A 435 6.56 25.06 15.45
C ALA A 435 6.93 23.75 14.74
N PHE A 436 7.95 23.02 15.22
CA PHE A 436 8.30 21.72 14.68
C PHE A 436 7.15 20.72 14.82
N LEU A 437 6.52 20.63 16.00
CA LEU A 437 5.40 19.72 16.25
C LEU A 437 4.17 20.05 15.41
N ILE A 438 3.88 21.34 15.21
CA ILE A 438 2.77 21.80 14.36
C ILE A 438 3.06 21.49 12.89
N VAL A 439 4.24 21.89 12.39
CA VAL A 439 4.61 21.74 10.97
C VAL A 439 4.74 20.27 10.56
N SER A 440 5.27 19.42 11.44
CA SER A 440 5.37 17.98 11.20
C SER A 440 4.04 17.23 11.31
N GLY A 441 2.99 17.86 11.85
CA GLY A 441 1.73 17.20 12.18
C GLY A 441 1.80 16.28 13.41
N LEU A 442 2.98 16.10 14.03
CA LEU A 442 3.18 15.21 15.19
C LEU A 442 2.38 15.64 16.42
N PHE A 443 2.03 16.92 16.51
CA PHE A 443 1.14 17.44 17.56
C PHE A 443 -0.17 16.65 17.63
N ALA A 444 -0.71 16.20 16.50
CA ALA A 444 -1.99 15.48 16.45
C ALA A 444 -1.92 14.14 17.19
N GLY A 445 -0.86 13.36 16.95
CA GLY A 445 -0.60 12.10 17.64
C GLY A 445 -0.24 12.28 19.13
N LEU A 446 0.36 13.40 19.51
CA LEU A 446 0.67 13.71 20.91
C LEU A 446 -0.58 14.10 21.69
N ILE A 447 -1.34 15.07 21.19
CA ILE A 447 -2.56 15.57 21.85
C ILE A 447 -3.59 14.46 22.01
N ILE A 448 -3.76 13.61 20.99
CA ILE A 448 -4.77 12.57 21.01
C ILE A 448 -4.53 11.51 22.10
N LYS A 449 -3.29 11.33 22.60
CA LYS A 449 -2.99 10.42 23.71
C LYS A 449 -3.67 10.89 25.01
N TYR A 450 -3.72 12.20 25.23
CA TYR A 450 -4.25 12.81 26.45
C TYR A 450 -5.76 13.09 26.36
N LEU A 451 -6.30 13.30 25.16
CA LEU A 451 -7.74 13.51 24.98
C LEU A 451 -8.58 12.25 25.30
N PRO A 452 -9.71 12.38 26.00
CA PRO A 452 -10.66 11.29 26.27
C PRO A 452 -11.65 11.06 25.10
N VAL A 453 -11.19 11.16 23.85
CA VAL A 453 -12.04 11.03 22.65
C VAL A 453 -11.85 9.65 22.00
N ASP A 454 -12.96 9.02 21.60
CA ASP A 454 -13.02 7.75 20.87
C ASP A 454 -12.06 6.66 21.38
N ARG A 455 -11.99 6.50 22.70
CA ARG A 455 -11.15 5.47 23.30
C ARG A 455 -11.77 4.09 23.01
N PRO A 456 -10.99 3.07 22.61
CA PRO A 456 -11.52 1.72 22.43
C PRO A 456 -12.17 1.24 23.73
N ASN A 457 -13.42 0.80 23.66
CA ASN A 457 -14.13 0.24 24.80
C ASN A 457 -13.59 -1.17 25.16
N ALA A 458 -14.06 -1.75 26.25
CA ALA A 458 -13.57 -3.06 26.72
C ALA A 458 -13.80 -4.18 25.69
N TYR A 459 -14.91 -4.12 24.95
CA TYR A 459 -15.22 -5.07 23.89
C TYR A 459 -14.24 -4.96 22.72
N THR A 460 -14.02 -3.77 22.16
CA THR A 460 -13.05 -3.53 21.08
C THR A 460 -11.63 -3.93 21.50
N LYS A 461 -11.23 -3.66 22.74
CA LYS A 461 -9.92 -4.09 23.25
C LYS A 461 -9.80 -5.61 23.30
N ARG A 462 -10.86 -6.32 23.70
CA ARG A 462 -10.90 -7.78 23.70
C ARG A 462 -10.76 -8.34 22.29
N VAL A 463 -11.54 -7.83 21.34
CA VAL A 463 -11.48 -8.23 19.93
C VAL A 463 -10.10 -8.01 19.33
N ASN A 464 -9.54 -6.81 19.48
CA ASN A 464 -8.19 -6.49 18.98
C ASN A 464 -7.12 -7.40 19.61
N ARG A 465 -7.23 -7.71 20.91
CA ARG A 465 -6.31 -8.61 21.60
C ARG A 465 -6.43 -10.04 21.06
N SER A 466 -7.65 -10.55 20.87
CA SER A 466 -7.89 -11.88 20.31
C SER A 466 -7.33 -11.99 18.89
N THR A 467 -7.70 -11.08 18.00
CA THR A 467 -7.16 -11.02 16.62
C THR A 467 -5.63 -11.05 16.63
N GLY A 468 -4.99 -10.16 17.39
CA GLY A 468 -3.53 -10.10 17.47
C GLY A 468 -2.88 -11.30 18.16
N SER A 469 -3.60 -12.06 19.00
CA SER A 469 -3.05 -13.23 19.70
C SER A 469 -3.11 -14.48 18.84
N CYS A 470 -4.19 -14.66 18.08
CA CYS A 470 -4.39 -15.84 17.24
C CYS A 470 -3.43 -15.91 16.04
N VAL A 471 -3.00 -14.76 15.51
CA VAL A 471 -2.09 -14.69 14.35
C VAL A 471 -0.60 -14.82 14.72
N ARG A 472 -0.29 -14.94 16.03
CA ARG A 472 1.10 -15.06 16.49
C ARG A 472 1.74 -16.31 15.94
N TYR A 473 3.01 -16.18 15.54
CA TYR A 473 3.79 -17.28 14.97
C TYR A 473 3.78 -18.52 15.88
N THR A 474 4.11 -18.37 17.17
CA THR A 474 4.18 -19.50 18.12
C THR A 474 2.83 -20.16 18.36
N VAL A 475 1.74 -19.40 18.29
CA VAL A 475 0.37 -19.90 18.48
C VAL A 475 -0.05 -20.77 17.30
N LEU A 476 0.12 -20.29 16.08
CA LEU A 476 -0.23 -21.07 14.88
C LEU A 476 0.74 -22.22 14.63
N LYS A 477 2.04 -22.05 14.94
CA LYS A 477 3.04 -23.11 14.75
C LYS A 477 2.75 -24.35 15.59
N ALA A 478 2.00 -24.22 16.69
CA ALA A 478 1.55 -25.36 17.48
C ALA A 478 0.62 -26.31 16.71
N LEU A 479 0.00 -25.85 15.63
CA LEU A 479 -0.84 -26.69 14.76
C LEU A 479 -0.02 -27.77 14.03
N ASP A 480 1.27 -27.52 13.76
CA ASP A 480 2.16 -28.45 13.07
C ASP A 480 2.42 -29.77 13.83
N ARG A 481 1.86 -29.93 15.03
CA ARG A 481 1.83 -31.22 15.73
C ARG A 481 0.86 -32.22 15.09
N TYR A 482 -0.08 -31.72 14.27
CA TYR A 482 -0.99 -32.53 13.47
C TYR A 482 -0.40 -32.73 12.06
N PRO A 483 -0.70 -33.83 11.37
CA PRO A 483 -0.27 -34.02 9.98
C PRO A 483 -0.84 -32.95 9.05
N ALA A 484 -0.21 -32.79 7.88
CA ALA A 484 -0.66 -31.86 6.85
C ALA A 484 -2.11 -32.16 6.44
N GLN A 485 -2.93 -31.11 6.45
CA GLN A 485 -4.37 -31.17 6.26
C GLN A 485 -4.87 -29.82 5.75
N THR A 486 -6.06 -29.83 5.13
CA THR A 486 -6.81 -28.62 4.81
C THR A 486 -7.65 -28.22 6.01
N ILE A 487 -7.44 -27.00 6.50
CA ILE A 487 -8.14 -26.44 7.66
C ILE A 487 -9.17 -25.42 7.18
N PHE A 488 -10.42 -25.65 7.54
CA PHE A 488 -11.46 -24.66 7.43
C PHE A 488 -11.29 -23.61 8.53
N THR A 489 -11.19 -22.34 8.16
CA THR A 489 -10.94 -21.23 9.10
C THR A 489 -11.51 -19.94 8.52
N PHE A 490 -11.51 -18.89 9.34
CA PHE A 490 -11.79 -17.52 8.92
C PHE A 490 -10.94 -17.07 7.72
N VAL A 491 -11.54 -16.26 6.86
CA VAL A 491 -10.93 -15.72 5.63
C VAL A 491 -9.65 -14.95 5.96
N ASP A 492 -9.68 -14.09 6.99
CA ASP A 492 -8.54 -13.25 7.38
C ASP A 492 -7.39 -14.09 8.01
N LEU A 493 -7.68 -15.29 8.53
CA LEU A 493 -6.67 -16.15 9.18
C LEU A 493 -5.95 -17.08 8.20
N GLY A 494 -6.56 -17.37 7.04
CA GLY A 494 -6.01 -18.28 6.03
C GLY A 494 -4.60 -17.93 5.56
N PRO A 495 -4.30 -16.70 5.09
CA PRO A 495 -2.97 -16.31 4.63
C PRO A 495 -1.88 -16.54 5.68
N ARG A 496 -2.16 -16.18 6.94
CA ARG A 496 -1.21 -16.35 8.04
C ARG A 496 -1.00 -17.84 8.36
N LEU A 497 -2.07 -18.62 8.40
CA LEU A 497 -2.02 -20.06 8.65
C LEU A 497 -1.09 -20.77 7.67
N ILE A 498 -1.30 -20.60 6.36
CA ILE A 498 -0.50 -21.29 5.34
C ILE A 498 0.95 -20.81 5.33
N THR A 499 1.21 -19.58 5.77
CA THR A 499 2.56 -19.01 5.79
C THR A 499 3.41 -19.56 6.93
N VAL A 500 2.82 -19.89 8.07
CA VAL A 500 3.61 -20.32 9.25
C VAL A 500 3.54 -21.83 9.53
N THR A 501 2.53 -22.50 8.99
CA THR A 501 2.26 -23.93 9.18
C THR A 501 2.42 -24.71 7.87
N HIS A 502 2.43 -26.03 7.96
CA HIS A 502 2.39 -26.91 6.80
C HIS A 502 0.96 -27.27 6.35
N HIS A 503 -0.07 -26.70 6.99
CA HIS A 503 -1.48 -26.90 6.62
C HIS A 503 -1.93 -25.96 5.51
N ASP A 504 -2.98 -26.36 4.80
CA ASP A 504 -3.64 -25.52 3.80
C ASP A 504 -4.92 -24.91 4.37
N ALA A 505 -5.46 -23.88 3.70
CA ALA A 505 -6.70 -23.23 4.11
C ALA A 505 -7.64 -23.04 2.93
N ILE A 506 -8.85 -22.54 3.18
CA ILE A 506 -9.87 -22.36 2.14
C ILE A 506 -9.78 -20.99 1.48
N ALA A 507 -9.69 -19.92 2.27
CA ALA A 507 -9.78 -18.57 1.74
C ALA A 507 -8.79 -17.60 2.36
N GLY A 508 -8.45 -16.58 1.57
CA GLY A 508 -7.88 -15.31 2.00
C GLY A 508 -8.72 -14.14 1.51
N PRO A 509 -8.52 -12.92 2.03
CA PRO A 509 -9.33 -11.74 1.72
C PRO A 509 -8.96 -11.16 0.34
N TYR A 510 -9.20 -11.94 -0.71
CA TYR A 510 -8.86 -11.60 -2.09
C TYR A 510 -10.08 -11.73 -3.00
N HIS A 511 -10.40 -10.68 -3.76
CA HIS A 511 -11.61 -10.65 -4.60
C HIS A 511 -11.63 -11.71 -5.71
N ARG A 512 -10.45 -12.16 -6.16
CA ARG A 512 -10.34 -13.30 -7.09
C ARG A 512 -10.69 -14.65 -6.46
N ASN A 513 -10.82 -14.70 -5.13
CA ASN A 513 -11.21 -15.86 -4.34
C ASN A 513 -12.69 -15.80 -3.90
N GLY A 514 -13.53 -15.04 -4.62
CA GLY A 514 -14.85 -14.65 -4.12
C GLY A 514 -15.80 -15.80 -3.78
N ALA A 515 -15.79 -16.89 -4.54
CA ALA A 515 -16.64 -18.05 -4.28
C ALA A 515 -16.27 -18.73 -2.94
N ALA A 516 -14.98 -18.99 -2.71
CA ALA A 516 -14.52 -19.59 -1.46
C ALA A 516 -14.73 -18.67 -0.25
N ILE A 517 -14.64 -17.35 -0.42
CA ILE A 517 -15.00 -16.39 0.64
C ILE A 517 -16.49 -16.54 1.00
N LEU A 518 -17.37 -16.61 0.00
CA LEU A 518 -18.80 -16.80 0.24
C LEU A 518 -19.10 -18.15 0.90
N ASP A 519 -18.46 -19.23 0.45
CA ASP A 519 -18.60 -20.54 1.08
C ASP A 519 -18.19 -20.51 2.57
N VAL A 520 -17.10 -19.82 2.92
CA VAL A 520 -16.71 -19.61 4.32
C VAL A 520 -17.77 -18.81 5.09
N GLN A 521 -18.31 -17.75 4.49
CA GLN A 521 -19.36 -16.94 5.12
C GLN A 521 -20.67 -17.70 5.29
N HIS A 522 -21.08 -18.51 4.31
CA HIS A 522 -22.28 -19.34 4.34
C HIS A 522 -22.13 -20.49 5.33
N ALA A 523 -20.95 -21.08 5.45
CA ALA A 523 -20.71 -22.09 6.46
C ALA A 523 -20.81 -21.51 7.88
N PHE A 524 -20.18 -20.37 8.16
CA PHE A 524 -20.23 -19.79 9.51
C PHE A 524 -21.56 -19.12 9.86
N GLY A 525 -22.28 -18.56 8.88
CA GLY A 525 -23.59 -17.94 9.09
C GLY A 525 -24.79 -18.89 8.97
N GLY A 526 -24.61 -20.06 8.34
CA GLY A 526 -25.67 -21.03 8.07
C GLY A 526 -25.94 -22.01 9.21
N SER A 527 -26.68 -23.09 8.93
CA SER A 527 -26.91 -24.18 9.89
C SER A 527 -25.67 -25.07 10.04
N ALA A 528 -25.60 -25.87 11.12
CA ALA A 528 -24.53 -26.84 11.31
C ALA A 528 -24.41 -27.86 10.15
N ASP A 529 -25.53 -28.30 9.58
CA ASP A 529 -25.53 -29.24 8.45
C ASP A 529 -25.05 -28.59 7.16
N GLN A 530 -25.45 -27.34 6.91
CA GLN A 530 -24.95 -26.57 5.77
C GLN A 530 -23.45 -26.35 5.89
N ALA A 531 -22.97 -25.99 7.09
CA ALA A 531 -21.55 -25.83 7.37
C ALA A 531 -20.78 -27.11 7.10
N HIS A 532 -21.28 -28.26 7.59
CA HIS A 532 -20.65 -29.57 7.36
C HIS A 532 -20.56 -29.89 5.86
N ALA A 533 -21.64 -29.68 5.11
CA ALA A 533 -21.66 -29.92 3.67
C ALA A 533 -20.65 -29.03 2.91
N ILE A 534 -20.53 -27.76 3.28
CA ILE A 534 -19.55 -26.83 2.67
C ILE A 534 -18.12 -27.24 3.04
N ILE A 535 -17.83 -27.46 4.32
CA ILE A 535 -16.50 -27.87 4.82
C ILE A 535 -16.03 -29.14 4.09
N ARG A 536 -16.91 -30.14 3.94
CA ARG A 536 -16.61 -31.38 3.21
C ARG A 536 -16.36 -31.17 1.73
N ARG A 537 -17.09 -30.27 1.08
CA ARG A 537 -16.92 -29.95 -0.35
C ARG A 537 -15.54 -29.40 -0.66
N HIS A 538 -14.95 -28.65 0.28
CA HIS A 538 -13.57 -28.18 0.19
C HIS A 538 -12.54 -29.20 0.69
N GLY A 539 -12.95 -30.41 1.08
CA GLY A 539 -12.06 -31.44 1.60
C GLY A 539 -11.38 -31.07 2.93
N ALA A 540 -11.93 -30.12 3.69
CA ALA A 540 -11.35 -29.72 4.96
C ALA A 540 -11.65 -30.75 6.06
N THR A 541 -10.60 -31.23 6.71
CA THR A 541 -10.66 -32.28 7.76
C THR A 541 -10.48 -31.71 9.17
N MET A 542 -10.18 -30.41 9.28
CA MET A 542 -10.14 -29.68 10.54
C MET A 542 -10.86 -28.35 10.42
N LEU A 543 -11.39 -27.89 11.55
CA LEU A 543 -11.96 -26.56 11.74
C LEU A 543 -11.14 -25.81 12.79
N LEU A 544 -10.64 -24.62 12.43
CA LEU A 544 -9.89 -23.75 13.32
C LEU A 544 -10.68 -22.47 13.57
N LEU A 545 -10.82 -22.12 14.86
CA LEU A 545 -11.50 -20.91 15.30
C LEU A 545 -10.58 -20.06 16.18
N CYS A 546 -10.75 -18.75 16.07
CA CYS A 546 -10.21 -17.76 17.00
C CYS A 546 -11.37 -17.01 17.69
N PRO A 547 -11.75 -17.38 18.93
CA PRO A 547 -12.82 -16.71 19.64
C PRO A 547 -12.58 -15.20 19.80
N ASN A 548 -13.61 -14.41 19.49
CA ASN A 548 -13.56 -12.94 19.44
C ASN A 548 -12.58 -12.37 18.41
N HIS A 549 -12.20 -13.12 17.38
CA HIS A 549 -11.56 -12.53 16.20
C HIS A 549 -12.49 -11.49 15.55
N SER A 550 -11.94 -10.43 14.98
CA SER A 550 -12.69 -9.38 14.27
C SER A 550 -13.67 -9.93 13.24
N GLU A 551 -13.22 -10.84 12.37
CA GLU A 551 -14.11 -11.51 11.40
C GLU A 551 -15.21 -12.30 12.10
N SER A 552 -14.84 -13.07 13.13
CA SER A 552 -15.78 -13.94 13.85
C SER A 552 -16.91 -13.16 14.54
N THR A 553 -16.63 -11.93 14.99
CA THR A 553 -17.66 -11.07 15.58
C THR A 553 -18.69 -10.60 14.57
N ASN A 554 -18.35 -10.56 13.28
CA ASN A 554 -19.30 -10.23 12.23
C ASN A 554 -20.34 -11.33 12.04
N TYR A 555 -19.93 -12.60 12.08
CA TYR A 555 -20.87 -13.74 11.97
C TYR A 555 -21.89 -13.72 13.11
N ARG A 556 -21.47 -13.49 14.36
CA ARG A 556 -22.41 -13.40 15.49
C ARG A 556 -23.36 -12.22 15.40
N ALA A 557 -22.90 -11.10 14.84
CA ALA A 557 -23.72 -9.90 14.71
C ALA A 557 -24.71 -10.01 13.54
N ARG A 558 -24.32 -10.64 12.44
CA ARG A 558 -25.11 -10.74 11.21
C ARG A 558 -26.05 -11.94 11.23
N ASP A 559 -25.60 -13.06 11.79
CA ASP A 559 -26.26 -14.36 11.72
C ASP A 559 -26.44 -14.99 13.14
N PRO A 560 -27.24 -14.37 14.04
CA PRO A 560 -27.50 -14.94 15.37
C PRO A 560 -28.09 -16.35 15.27
N GLY A 561 -27.59 -17.30 16.05
CA GLY A 561 -27.99 -18.71 15.97
C GLY A 561 -27.39 -19.48 14.77
N GLY A 562 -26.60 -18.84 13.92
CA GLY A 562 -25.80 -19.53 12.89
C GLY A 562 -24.71 -20.43 13.49
N PHE A 563 -24.09 -21.26 12.66
CA PHE A 563 -23.13 -22.28 13.06
C PHE A 563 -21.98 -21.73 13.92
N TYR A 564 -21.41 -20.58 13.55
CA TYR A 564 -20.36 -19.97 14.39
C TYR A 564 -20.90 -19.48 15.74
N ASP A 565 -22.10 -18.93 15.78
CA ASP A 565 -22.70 -18.43 17.02
C ASP A 565 -23.04 -19.58 17.97
N GLN A 566 -23.55 -20.71 17.47
CA GLN A 566 -23.72 -21.96 18.23
C GLN A 566 -22.40 -22.43 18.85
N LEU A 567 -21.33 -22.51 18.04
CA LEU A 567 -20.00 -22.87 18.51
C LEU A 567 -19.45 -21.90 19.57
N ALA A 568 -19.76 -20.60 19.43
CA ALA A 568 -19.37 -19.58 20.40
C ALA A 568 -20.08 -19.74 21.76
N HIS A 569 -21.29 -20.29 21.77
CA HIS A 569 -22.04 -20.65 22.98
C HIS A 569 -21.69 -22.03 23.55
N GLY A 570 -20.81 -22.78 22.89
CA GLY A 570 -20.37 -24.10 23.34
C GLY A 570 -21.22 -25.26 22.79
N GLU A 571 -22.16 -24.98 21.90
CA GLU A 571 -22.92 -25.97 21.17
C GLU A 571 -22.04 -26.53 20.04
N VAL A 572 -21.49 -27.73 20.25
CA VAL A 572 -20.60 -28.39 19.30
C VAL A 572 -21.36 -29.56 18.65
N PRO A 573 -21.62 -29.51 17.33
CA PRO A 573 -22.28 -30.60 16.62
C PRO A 573 -21.50 -31.92 16.72
N ALA A 574 -22.21 -33.05 16.61
CA ALA A 574 -21.64 -34.38 16.79
C ALA A 574 -20.54 -34.75 15.78
N TRP A 575 -20.49 -34.09 14.62
CA TRP A 575 -19.45 -34.30 13.59
C TRP A 575 -18.17 -33.49 13.86
N LEU A 576 -18.08 -32.75 14.98
CA LEU A 576 -16.88 -32.05 15.41
C LEU A 576 -16.31 -32.66 16.70
N THR A 577 -15.09 -33.17 16.59
CA THR A 577 -14.35 -33.66 17.76
C THR A 577 -13.26 -32.66 18.15
N PRO A 578 -13.26 -32.06 19.37
CA PRO A 578 -12.22 -31.15 19.81
C PRO A 578 -10.82 -31.79 19.79
N LEU A 579 -9.84 -31.05 19.29
CA LEU A 579 -8.45 -31.48 19.23
C LEU A 579 -7.58 -30.72 20.26
N PRO A 580 -6.66 -31.40 20.97
CA PRO A 580 -5.87 -30.77 22.02
C PRO A 580 -4.89 -29.71 21.46
N LEU A 581 -4.91 -28.53 22.06
CA LEU A 581 -3.94 -27.47 21.83
C LEU A 581 -3.16 -27.18 23.13
N PRO A 582 -2.01 -26.47 23.08
CA PRO A 582 -1.32 -26.04 24.28
C PRO A 582 -2.27 -25.34 25.26
N LYS A 583 -2.01 -25.52 26.56
CA LYS A 583 -2.74 -24.84 27.63
C LYS A 583 -2.73 -23.32 27.36
N ASP A 584 -3.89 -22.68 27.53
CA ASP A 584 -4.11 -21.24 27.29
C ASP A 584 -3.99 -20.81 25.81
N SER A 585 -4.07 -21.75 24.86
CA SER A 585 -4.21 -21.43 23.44
C SER A 585 -5.41 -20.50 23.19
N PRO A 586 -5.23 -19.37 22.47
CA PRO A 586 -6.35 -18.51 22.07
C PRO A 586 -7.16 -19.11 20.90
N LEU A 587 -6.71 -20.23 20.34
CA LEU A 587 -7.38 -20.95 19.25
C LEU A 587 -8.20 -22.12 19.79
N ARG A 588 -9.28 -22.48 19.08
CA ARG A 588 -10.01 -23.75 19.23
C ARG A 588 -9.86 -24.54 17.94
N LEU A 589 -9.50 -25.81 18.04
CA LEU A 589 -9.31 -26.70 16.90
C LEU A 589 -10.22 -27.92 17.05
N PHE A 590 -10.80 -28.34 15.94
CA PHE A 590 -11.67 -29.50 15.86
C PHE A 590 -11.28 -30.36 14.67
N ARG A 591 -11.40 -31.68 14.83
CA ARG A 591 -11.46 -32.63 13.72
C ARG A 591 -12.88 -32.59 13.16
N VAL A 592 -12.98 -32.62 11.84
CA VAL A 592 -14.23 -32.74 11.10
C VAL A 592 -14.40 -34.21 10.74
N ASP A 593 -15.43 -34.85 11.28
CA ASP A 593 -15.71 -36.24 10.96
C ASP A 593 -16.34 -36.34 9.58
N ALA A 594 -15.91 -37.37 8.84
CA ALA A 594 -16.34 -37.57 7.47
C ALA A 594 -17.83 -37.91 7.33
N GLY A 595 -18.55 -38.20 8.43
CA GLY A 595 -19.97 -38.57 8.43
C GLY A 595 -20.29 -39.74 7.51
N ILE A 596 -20.57 -40.92 8.08
CA ILE A 596 -21.09 -42.08 7.35
C ILE A 596 -22.25 -41.58 6.47
N ALA A 597 -22.12 -41.69 5.15
CA ALA A 597 -23.27 -41.54 4.28
C ALA A 597 -24.24 -42.64 4.70
N GLU A 598 -25.33 -42.29 5.38
CA GLU A 598 -26.45 -43.21 5.57
C GLU A 598 -26.89 -43.64 4.16
N GLN A 599 -26.48 -44.84 3.76
CA GLN A 599 -27.21 -45.62 2.78
C GLN A 599 -28.60 -45.85 3.38
N ARG A 600 -29.60 -45.09 2.91
CA ARG A 600 -31.00 -45.48 2.99
C ARG A 600 -31.54 -45.61 1.58
#